data_AF-A0A7X6QFD9-F1
#
_entry.id   AF-A0A7X6QFD9-F1
#
_cell.length_a   1.000
_cell.length_b   1.000
_cell.length_c   1.000
_cell.angle_alpha   90.00
_cell.angle_beta   90.00
_cell.angle_gamma   90.00
#
_symmetry.space_group_name_H-M   'P 1'
#
loop_
_entity.id
_entity.type
_entity.pdbx_description
1 polymer ?
#
loop_
_entity_poly.entity_id
_entity_poly.type
_entity_poly.pdbx_seq_one_letter_code
_entity_poly.pdbx_strand_id
1 'polypeptide(L)'
;MTQKADLEQWFSEDNTAPLPALDTMAQKVERAASRIRFPCKKEELAEAIQEAVDDMRQPELLRKKLIIRSFFEPDKREIHESLDQIADYLPGLLCEYSDLFAVISQPAKGTRAAAVAGGDFLAGAKRIASCYKKEILPQLLLEKDLIASHLRRLDEISLSCGRPGAVKGEARHMLQSLSRERRMMAYRSLAGRMARYRNEAEKQFVELHQVRRDMAGQAGFKTYFDYAMTRSGLTEETRARVTTFRQLVQEHLAPLAFPIRTGQWRRLAITDPKPWDVMYTASFGLPVIDLAAYPLEKTYLKALSYVFTDKVPLFESMMEAGTLSFQVTGGPREGAASFDFCERDAQEGVLSAYFPDLDQSCLLLPHMPQEWFASAVFTETGSLLLEQSAGQQLPCPLPMAETRLVTGVARYSMSFLSQRIWSLFYGNMARYACEYNLTEMALDLSLYCALDEMEEFLCRARVTNLDVFRHAWGEIARRYHLPGTADELPALIPTDDLWLYSPSLWGHPLTGIFRALVTVTVLGTLPLGRHYQILETCFAKLLKNHEQASDPFSRLSLAGYPPPYEEETVLRAKFAIVDYLGL
;
A
#
# COMPACT_ATOMS: atom_id res chain seq x y z
N MET A 1 -9.47 -30.53 20.98
CA MET A 1 -9.32 -29.09 21.25
C MET A 1 -10.00 -28.36 20.12
N THR A 2 -10.79 -27.32 20.41
CA THR A 2 -11.48 -26.52 19.38
C THR A 2 -10.43 -25.74 18.57
N GLN A 3 -10.59 -25.59 17.25
CA GLN A 3 -9.71 -24.76 16.39
C GLN A 3 -9.41 -23.37 16.99
N LYS A 4 -10.39 -22.81 17.71
CA LYS A 4 -10.26 -21.56 18.47
C LYS A 4 -9.19 -21.64 19.59
N ALA A 5 -9.11 -22.75 20.32
CA ALA A 5 -8.10 -22.95 21.36
C ALA A 5 -6.70 -23.12 20.78
N ASP A 6 -6.57 -23.75 19.60
CA ASP A 6 -5.28 -23.90 18.90
C ASP A 6 -4.77 -22.57 18.35
N LEU A 7 -5.66 -21.69 17.86
CA LEU A 7 -5.33 -20.32 17.44
C LEU A 7 -5.01 -19.41 18.61
N GLU A 8 -5.84 -19.44 19.67
CA GLU A 8 -5.53 -18.73 20.92
C GLU A 8 -4.18 -19.20 21.45
N GLN A 9 -3.88 -20.49 21.47
CA GLN A 9 -2.56 -21.02 21.88
C GLN A 9 -1.43 -20.59 20.92
N TRP A 10 -1.68 -20.56 19.61
CA TRP A 10 -0.70 -20.11 18.61
C TRP A 10 -0.41 -18.61 18.69
N PHE A 11 -1.37 -17.80 19.15
CA PHE A 11 -1.20 -16.36 19.39
C PHE A 11 -0.76 -16.02 20.82
N SER A 12 -0.99 -16.90 21.81
CA SER A 12 -0.82 -16.62 23.25
C SER A 12 0.43 -17.21 23.91
N GLU A 13 1.13 -18.19 23.32
CA GLU A 13 2.31 -18.80 23.95
C GLU A 13 3.57 -18.77 23.05
N ASP A 14 4.68 -18.24 23.59
CA ASP A 14 6.12 -18.60 23.47
C ASP A 14 6.73 -19.08 22.14
N ASN A 15 6.01 -19.11 21.02
CA ASN A 15 6.47 -19.59 19.72
C ASN A 15 7.07 -18.49 18.84
N THR A 16 7.32 -17.32 19.39
CA THR A 16 8.20 -16.33 18.78
C THR A 16 9.63 -16.66 19.18
N ALA A 17 10.18 -17.76 18.67
CA ALA A 17 11.60 -18.03 18.80
C ALA A 17 12.36 -16.76 18.36
N PRO A 18 13.30 -16.27 19.18
CA PRO A 18 14.03 -15.06 18.84
C PRO A 18 14.71 -15.26 17.49
N LEU A 19 14.71 -14.21 16.66
CA LEU A 19 15.44 -14.24 15.39
C LEU A 19 16.91 -14.58 15.67
N PRO A 20 17.54 -15.45 14.85
CA PRO A 20 18.95 -15.78 15.04
C PRO A 20 19.81 -14.52 15.03
N ALA A 21 20.87 -14.49 15.85
CA ALA A 21 21.83 -13.39 15.81
C ALA A 21 22.45 -13.25 14.40
N LEU A 22 22.68 -12.02 13.94
CA LEU A 22 23.25 -11.76 12.61
C LEU A 22 24.62 -12.44 12.42
N ASP A 23 25.44 -12.56 13.46
CA ASP A 23 26.71 -13.30 13.40
C ASP A 23 26.52 -14.79 13.13
N THR A 24 25.47 -15.39 13.68
CA THR A 24 25.09 -16.79 13.42
C THR A 24 24.65 -16.94 11.96
N MET A 25 23.85 -15.99 11.46
CA MET A 25 23.44 -15.96 10.06
C MET A 25 24.64 -15.79 9.13
N ALA A 26 25.56 -14.89 9.45
CA ALA A 26 26.79 -14.66 8.69
C ALA A 26 27.59 -15.95 8.50
N GLN A 27 27.82 -16.69 9.59
CA GLN A 27 28.54 -17.97 9.54
C GLN A 27 27.80 -19.03 8.71
N LYS A 28 26.47 -19.09 8.82
CA LYS A 28 25.64 -20.01 8.02
C LYS A 28 25.75 -19.67 6.53
N VAL A 29 25.59 -18.41 6.18
CA VAL A 29 25.65 -17.90 4.80
C VAL A 29 27.03 -18.10 4.19
N GLU A 30 28.10 -17.83 4.94
CA GLU A 30 29.48 -18.03 4.46
C GLU A 30 29.76 -19.50 4.13
N ARG A 31 29.26 -20.43 4.96
CA ARG A 31 29.35 -21.88 4.69
C ARG A 31 28.58 -22.26 3.44
N ALA A 32 27.35 -21.78 3.29
CA ALA A 32 26.53 -22.03 2.11
C ALA A 32 27.19 -21.47 0.83
N ALA A 33 27.67 -20.23 0.88
CA ALA A 33 28.37 -19.58 -0.23
C ALA A 33 29.65 -20.32 -0.62
N SER A 34 30.41 -20.81 0.36
CA SER A 34 31.62 -21.60 0.15
C SER A 34 31.33 -22.95 -0.50
N ARG A 35 30.27 -23.65 -0.07
CA ARG A 35 29.80 -24.92 -0.68
C ARG A 35 29.48 -24.73 -2.16
N ILE A 36 28.78 -23.66 -2.52
CA ILE A 36 28.34 -23.42 -3.91
C ILE A 36 29.33 -22.61 -4.76
N ARG A 37 30.47 -22.16 -4.18
CA ARG A 37 31.49 -21.38 -4.91
C ARG A 37 32.18 -22.23 -5.96
N PHE A 38 32.54 -23.46 -5.60
CA PHE A 38 33.14 -24.47 -6.45
C PHE A 38 32.11 -25.13 -7.39
N PRO A 39 32.50 -25.99 -8.35
CA PRO A 39 31.55 -26.74 -9.15
C PRO A 39 30.60 -27.55 -8.24
N CYS A 40 29.39 -27.03 -8.05
CA CYS A 40 28.40 -27.61 -7.17
C CYS A 40 27.39 -28.46 -7.95
N LYS A 41 26.88 -29.48 -7.27
CA LYS A 41 25.80 -30.31 -7.79
C LYS A 41 24.50 -29.50 -7.79
N LYS A 42 23.52 -29.94 -8.59
CA LYS A 42 22.21 -29.25 -8.69
C LYS A 42 21.50 -29.25 -7.33
N GLU A 43 21.63 -30.33 -6.59
CA GLU A 43 21.03 -30.55 -5.28
C GLU A 43 21.59 -29.58 -4.24
N GLU A 44 22.91 -29.38 -4.21
CA GLU A 44 23.57 -28.44 -3.27
C GLU A 44 23.15 -26.99 -3.51
N LEU A 45 22.96 -26.60 -4.79
CA LEU A 45 22.44 -25.28 -5.13
C LEU A 45 20.98 -25.13 -4.70
N ALA A 46 20.16 -26.17 -4.89
CA ALA A 46 18.76 -26.16 -4.48
C ALA A 46 18.61 -26.06 -2.96
N GLU A 47 19.42 -26.80 -2.20
CA GLU A 47 19.50 -26.70 -0.73
C GLU A 47 19.87 -25.28 -0.28
N ALA A 48 20.91 -24.69 -0.86
CA ALA A 48 21.33 -23.33 -0.49
C ALA A 48 20.26 -22.28 -0.80
N ILE A 49 19.54 -22.43 -1.92
CA ILE A 49 18.41 -21.56 -2.26
C ILE A 49 17.27 -21.74 -1.26
N GLN A 50 16.91 -22.99 -0.93
CA GLN A 50 15.84 -23.30 0.00
C GLN A 50 16.15 -22.74 1.39
N GLU A 51 17.37 -22.94 1.91
CA GLU A 51 17.81 -22.37 3.18
C GLU A 51 17.68 -20.85 3.18
N ALA A 52 18.15 -20.17 2.13
CA ALA A 52 18.05 -18.72 2.02
C ALA A 52 16.60 -18.22 1.99
N VAL A 53 15.74 -18.93 1.25
CA VAL A 53 14.31 -18.64 1.16
C VAL A 53 13.61 -18.83 2.52
N ASP A 54 13.95 -19.89 3.25
CA ASP A 54 13.38 -20.16 4.56
C ASP A 54 13.82 -19.12 5.60
N ASP A 55 15.10 -18.75 5.60
CA ASP A 55 15.65 -17.74 6.50
C ASP A 55 15.04 -16.34 6.25
N MET A 56 14.79 -15.98 5.00
CA MET A 56 14.10 -14.73 4.63
C MET A 56 12.61 -14.74 4.99
N ARG A 57 11.99 -15.91 5.07
CA ARG A 57 10.57 -16.06 5.43
C ARG A 57 10.33 -15.87 6.93
N GLN A 58 11.27 -16.26 7.78
CA GLN A 58 11.09 -16.25 9.24
C GLN A 58 10.72 -14.86 9.80
N PRO A 59 11.45 -13.77 9.48
CA PRO A 59 11.11 -12.44 9.98
C PRO A 59 9.74 -11.97 9.50
N GLU A 60 9.37 -12.25 8.25
CA GLU A 60 8.04 -11.87 7.71
C GLU A 60 6.90 -12.63 8.38
N LEU A 61 7.08 -13.94 8.64
CA LEU A 61 6.09 -14.74 9.37
C LEU A 61 5.92 -14.23 10.81
N LEU A 62 7.04 -13.95 11.49
CA LEU A 62 7.03 -13.40 12.83
C LEU A 62 6.36 -12.02 12.87
N ARG A 63 6.68 -11.15 11.91
CA ARG A 63 6.03 -9.85 11.72
C ARG A 63 4.53 -10.01 11.56
N LYS A 64 4.06 -10.85 10.63
CA LYS A 64 2.61 -11.12 10.42
C LYS A 64 1.93 -11.57 11.71
N LYS A 65 2.53 -12.50 12.46
CA LYS A 65 2.00 -12.96 13.77
C LYS A 65 1.88 -11.82 14.78
N LEU A 66 2.93 -10.99 14.91
CA LEU A 66 2.94 -9.87 15.86
C LEU A 66 1.93 -8.80 15.50
N ILE A 67 1.78 -8.45 14.22
CA ILE A 67 0.75 -7.48 13.80
C ILE A 67 -0.65 -8.07 14.11
N ILE A 68 -0.91 -9.37 13.87
CA ILE A 68 -2.18 -9.99 14.28
C ILE A 68 -2.40 -9.91 15.78
N ARG A 69 -1.37 -10.23 16.57
CA ARG A 69 -1.43 -10.15 18.02
C ARG A 69 -1.70 -8.72 18.50
N SER A 70 -1.14 -7.71 17.82
CA SER A 70 -1.38 -6.29 18.13
C SER A 70 -2.84 -5.86 18.01
N PHE A 71 -3.65 -6.56 17.21
CA PHE A 71 -5.08 -6.29 17.12
C PHE A 71 -5.85 -6.78 18.34
N PHE A 72 -5.46 -7.93 18.90
CA PHE A 72 -6.07 -8.46 20.12
C PHE A 72 -5.49 -7.81 21.39
N GLU A 73 -4.25 -7.33 21.33
CA GLU A 73 -3.48 -6.81 22.45
C GLU A 73 -2.82 -5.46 22.13
N PRO A 74 -3.57 -4.41 21.73
CA PRO A 74 -3.01 -3.17 21.19
C PRO A 74 -2.13 -2.39 22.16
N ASP A 75 -2.42 -2.48 23.46
CA ASP A 75 -1.70 -1.76 24.53
C ASP A 75 -0.39 -2.45 24.96
N LYS A 76 -0.08 -3.65 24.44
CA LYS A 76 1.13 -4.37 24.83
C LYS A 76 2.36 -3.82 24.12
N ARG A 77 3.14 -3.03 24.86
CA ARG A 77 4.41 -2.44 24.43
C ARG A 77 5.42 -3.45 23.86
N GLU A 78 5.49 -4.65 24.43
CA GLU A 78 6.40 -5.74 24.00
C GLU A 78 6.21 -6.13 22.53
N ILE A 79 4.98 -6.05 22.01
CA ILE A 79 4.66 -6.36 20.61
C ILE A 79 5.29 -5.31 19.69
N HIS A 80 5.12 -4.03 20.02
CA HIS A 80 5.68 -2.91 19.25
C HIS A 80 7.21 -2.92 19.30
N GLU A 81 7.80 -3.19 20.47
CA GLU A 81 9.26 -3.34 20.60
C GLU A 81 9.80 -4.52 19.76
N SER A 82 9.06 -5.62 19.67
CA SER A 82 9.43 -6.76 18.81
C SER A 82 9.31 -6.43 17.32
N LEU A 83 8.28 -5.67 16.92
CA LEU A 83 8.13 -5.20 15.54
C LEU A 83 9.29 -4.27 15.13
N ASP A 84 9.70 -3.37 16.03
CA ASP A 84 10.86 -2.49 15.81
C ASP A 84 12.16 -3.29 15.67
N GLN A 85 12.38 -4.30 16.54
CA GLN A 85 13.54 -5.20 16.44
C GLN A 85 13.59 -5.94 15.11
N ILE A 86 12.46 -6.39 14.57
CA ILE A 86 12.39 -7.03 13.25
C ILE A 86 12.75 -6.03 12.16
N ALA A 87 12.24 -4.80 12.23
CA ALA A 87 12.55 -3.75 11.28
C ALA A 87 14.05 -3.40 11.28
N ASP A 88 14.71 -3.43 12.43
CA ASP A 88 16.15 -3.23 12.59
C ASP A 88 16.99 -4.40 12.07
N TYR A 89 16.46 -5.62 12.22
CA TYR A 89 17.13 -6.85 11.80
C TYR A 89 17.20 -7.02 10.28
N LEU A 90 16.12 -6.65 9.56
CA LEU A 90 15.95 -6.91 8.14
C LEU A 90 17.08 -6.35 7.23
N PRO A 91 17.52 -5.08 7.37
CA PRO A 91 18.64 -4.57 6.57
C PRO A 91 19.94 -5.36 6.77
N GLY A 92 20.22 -5.77 8.01
CA GLY A 92 21.38 -6.60 8.35
C GLY A 92 21.31 -7.96 7.68
N LEU A 93 20.17 -8.65 7.81
CA LEU A 93 19.94 -9.95 7.17
C LEU A 93 20.17 -9.88 5.65
N LEU A 94 19.61 -8.86 4.98
CA LEU A 94 19.77 -8.69 3.54
C LEU A 94 21.23 -8.44 3.13
N CYS A 95 21.99 -7.70 3.96
CA CYS A 95 23.42 -7.50 3.73
C CYS A 95 24.21 -8.80 3.90
N GLU A 96 23.86 -9.65 4.87
CA GLU A 96 24.51 -10.96 5.06
C GLU A 96 24.32 -11.88 3.86
N TYR A 97 23.13 -11.93 3.28
CA TYR A 97 22.84 -12.78 2.12
C TYR A 97 23.35 -12.26 0.78
N SER A 98 23.81 -11.00 0.72
CA SER A 98 24.22 -10.34 -0.51
C SER A 98 25.29 -11.13 -1.28
N ASP A 99 26.33 -11.61 -0.59
CA ASP A 99 27.43 -12.37 -1.20
C ASP A 99 26.96 -13.72 -1.75
N LEU A 100 26.10 -14.42 -1.02
CA LEU A 100 25.52 -15.68 -1.46
C LEU A 100 24.69 -15.46 -2.75
N PHE A 101 23.85 -14.44 -2.77
CA PHE A 101 23.06 -14.11 -3.95
C PHE A 101 23.91 -13.65 -5.13
N ALA A 102 25.03 -12.97 -4.89
CA ALA A 102 26.00 -12.64 -5.93
C ALA A 102 26.60 -13.92 -6.56
N VAL A 103 26.93 -14.93 -5.74
CA VAL A 103 27.42 -16.24 -6.23
C VAL A 103 26.34 -16.99 -7.01
N ILE A 104 25.11 -17.04 -6.49
CA ILE A 104 23.96 -17.69 -7.15
C ILE A 104 23.67 -17.05 -8.52
N SER A 105 23.84 -15.72 -8.62
CA SER A 105 23.49 -14.94 -9.80
C SER A 105 24.50 -15.02 -10.95
N GLN A 106 25.63 -15.70 -10.78
CA GLN A 106 26.65 -15.89 -11.83
C GLN A 106 26.08 -16.67 -13.03
N PRO A 107 26.47 -16.39 -14.30
CA PRO A 107 25.76 -16.89 -15.49
C PRO A 107 25.41 -18.39 -15.49
N ALA A 108 26.39 -19.28 -15.23
CA ALA A 108 26.16 -20.72 -15.22
C ALA A 108 25.27 -21.19 -14.04
N LYS A 109 25.41 -20.56 -12.87
CA LYS A 109 24.63 -20.89 -11.66
C LYS A 109 23.25 -20.27 -11.71
N GLY A 110 23.12 -19.07 -12.24
CA GLY A 110 21.87 -18.34 -12.40
C GLY A 110 20.89 -19.08 -13.30
N THR A 111 21.35 -19.66 -14.41
CA THR A 111 20.48 -20.52 -15.26
C THR A 111 19.96 -21.73 -14.49
N ARG A 112 20.80 -22.35 -13.64
CA ARG A 112 20.38 -23.47 -12.79
C ARG A 112 19.44 -23.02 -11.66
N ALA A 113 19.73 -21.89 -11.05
CA ALA A 113 18.91 -21.31 -9.98
C ALA A 113 17.51 -20.93 -10.49
N ALA A 114 17.42 -20.31 -11.67
CA ALA A 114 16.13 -20.03 -12.32
C ALA A 114 15.36 -21.31 -12.65
N ALA A 115 16.06 -22.39 -13.03
CA ALA A 115 15.43 -23.69 -13.25
C ALA A 115 14.96 -24.40 -11.96
N VAL A 116 15.48 -24.00 -10.78
CA VAL A 116 15.10 -24.57 -9.47
C VAL A 116 14.02 -23.73 -8.79
N ALA A 117 14.18 -22.41 -8.77
CA ALA A 117 13.36 -21.50 -7.96
C ALA A 117 12.61 -20.42 -8.77
N GLY A 118 12.73 -20.45 -10.10
CA GLY A 118 12.04 -19.51 -10.99
C GLY A 118 12.82 -18.25 -11.33
N GLY A 119 12.35 -17.54 -12.35
CA GLY A 119 12.96 -16.30 -12.84
C GLY A 119 12.94 -15.17 -11.81
N ASP A 120 11.81 -15.04 -11.10
CA ASP A 120 11.59 -13.99 -10.08
C ASP A 120 12.57 -14.10 -8.93
N PHE A 121 12.89 -15.32 -8.52
CA PHE A 121 13.92 -15.56 -7.50
C PHE A 121 15.29 -15.06 -7.96
N LEU A 122 15.69 -15.39 -9.20
CA LEU A 122 16.96 -14.91 -9.73
C LEU A 122 17.00 -13.38 -9.85
N ALA A 123 15.90 -12.76 -10.25
CA ALA A 123 15.78 -11.30 -10.31
C ALA A 123 15.91 -10.67 -8.91
N GLY A 124 15.22 -11.24 -7.91
CA GLY A 124 15.31 -10.82 -6.52
C GLY A 124 16.71 -11.00 -5.93
N ALA A 125 17.37 -12.12 -6.21
CA ALA A 125 18.74 -12.40 -5.77
C ALA A 125 19.73 -11.38 -6.34
N LYS A 126 19.67 -11.12 -7.67
CA LYS A 126 20.52 -10.11 -8.33
C LYS A 126 20.35 -8.73 -7.71
N ARG A 127 19.09 -8.34 -7.46
CA ARG A 127 18.74 -7.07 -6.84
C ARG A 127 19.34 -6.94 -5.45
N ILE A 128 19.16 -7.96 -4.59
CA ILE A 128 19.69 -7.91 -3.21
C ILE A 128 21.21 -7.82 -3.25
N ALA A 129 21.86 -8.66 -4.06
CA ALA A 129 23.30 -8.65 -4.26
C ALA A 129 23.85 -7.27 -4.68
N SER A 130 23.10 -6.51 -5.50
CA SER A 130 23.52 -5.18 -5.93
C SER A 130 23.23 -4.07 -4.92
N CYS A 131 22.13 -4.19 -4.16
CA CYS A 131 21.59 -3.06 -3.38
C CYS A 131 21.84 -3.14 -1.87
N TYR A 132 22.23 -4.30 -1.35
CA TYR A 132 22.50 -4.51 0.07
C TYR A 132 23.94 -4.98 0.19
N LYS A 133 24.79 -4.20 0.86
CA LYS A 133 26.19 -4.55 1.10
C LYS A 133 26.56 -4.18 2.53
N LYS A 134 27.49 -4.91 3.12
CA LYS A 134 27.90 -4.68 4.52
C LYS A 134 28.42 -3.25 4.73
N GLU A 135 29.09 -2.69 3.73
CA GLU A 135 29.65 -1.34 3.78
C GLU A 135 28.58 -0.24 3.85
N ILE A 136 27.37 -0.51 3.34
CA ILE A 136 26.26 0.46 3.31
C ILE A 136 25.21 0.23 4.40
N LEU A 137 25.41 -0.77 5.28
CA LEU A 137 24.50 -1.07 6.37
C LEU A 137 24.23 0.14 7.29
N PRO A 138 25.22 0.97 7.67
CA PRO A 138 24.96 2.17 8.47
C PRO A 138 23.98 3.16 7.79
N GLN A 139 24.08 3.32 6.47
CA GLN A 139 23.21 4.19 5.68
C GLN A 139 21.80 3.61 5.56
N LEU A 140 21.67 2.29 5.41
CA LEU A 140 20.38 1.61 5.38
C LEU A 140 19.62 1.76 6.71
N LEU A 141 20.33 1.63 7.83
CA LEU A 141 19.76 1.83 9.17
C LEU A 141 19.37 3.30 9.40
N LEU A 142 20.23 4.24 9.00
CA LEU A 142 19.93 5.67 9.11
C LEU A 142 18.73 6.09 8.23
N GLU A 143 18.64 5.57 6.99
CA GLU A 143 17.48 5.79 6.13
C GLU A 143 16.19 5.32 6.82
N LYS A 144 16.19 4.09 7.37
CA LYS A 144 15.06 3.53 8.11
C LYS A 144 14.67 4.42 9.30
N ASP A 145 15.65 4.86 10.10
CA ASP A 145 15.39 5.71 11.27
C ASP A 145 14.80 7.06 10.91
N LEU A 146 15.29 7.70 9.84
CA LEU A 146 14.75 8.95 9.32
C LEU A 146 13.30 8.79 8.86
N ILE A 147 13.01 7.70 8.14
CA ILE A 147 11.64 7.38 7.70
C ILE A 147 10.73 7.13 8.90
N ALA A 148 11.11 6.27 9.82
CA ALA A 148 10.31 5.94 11.01
C ALA A 148 10.05 7.20 11.87
N SER A 149 11.06 8.05 12.04
CA SER A 149 10.93 9.33 12.72
C SER A 149 9.93 10.25 12.03
N HIS A 150 10.01 10.38 10.71
CA HIS A 150 9.06 11.18 9.94
C HIS A 150 7.61 10.65 10.05
N LEU A 151 7.40 9.35 9.91
CA LEU A 151 6.06 8.75 10.03
C LEU A 151 5.45 8.95 11.42
N ARG A 152 6.25 8.80 12.49
CA ARG A 152 5.81 9.13 13.86
C ARG A 152 5.41 10.60 13.98
N ARG A 153 6.16 11.52 13.37
CA ARG A 153 5.81 12.94 13.37
C ARG A 153 4.51 13.23 12.62
N LEU A 154 4.26 12.57 11.48
CA LEU A 154 2.97 12.67 10.78
C LEU A 154 1.83 12.24 11.68
N ASP A 155 1.99 11.13 12.40
CA ASP A 155 1.01 10.65 13.38
C ASP A 155 0.71 11.69 14.47
N GLU A 156 1.74 12.24 15.12
CA GLU A 156 1.64 13.26 16.18
C GLU A 156 0.88 14.54 15.73
N ILE A 157 1.01 14.92 14.46
CA ILE A 157 0.30 16.09 13.90
C ILE A 157 -1.07 15.74 13.29
N SER A 158 -1.56 14.53 13.51
CA SER A 158 -2.84 13.99 13.00
C SER A 158 -2.89 13.82 11.48
N LEU A 159 -1.79 13.46 10.85
CA LEU A 159 -1.72 13.02 9.46
C LEU A 159 -1.51 11.50 9.35
N SER A 160 -1.91 10.95 8.21
CA SER A 160 -1.77 9.55 7.85
C SER A 160 -0.32 9.14 7.59
N CYS A 161 0.02 7.89 7.94
CA CYS A 161 1.34 7.30 7.74
C CYS A 161 1.47 6.52 6.41
N GLY A 162 0.42 6.45 5.59
CA GLY A 162 0.43 5.73 4.32
C GLY A 162 -0.47 6.32 3.23
N ARG A 163 -1.34 7.31 3.51
CA ARG A 163 -2.02 8.13 2.49
C ARG A 163 -1.53 9.59 2.54
N PRO A 164 -0.95 10.11 1.45
CA PRO A 164 -0.44 11.48 1.41
C PRO A 164 -1.49 12.52 1.79
N GLY A 165 -1.18 13.35 2.79
CA GLY A 165 -2.03 14.48 3.20
C GLY A 165 -3.39 14.12 3.80
N ALA A 166 -3.67 12.84 4.11
CA ALA A 166 -4.91 12.45 4.76
C ALA A 166 -4.89 12.77 6.26
N VAL A 167 -5.99 13.35 6.77
CA VAL A 167 -6.13 13.73 8.19
C VAL A 167 -6.80 12.62 8.98
N LYS A 168 -6.33 12.42 10.22
CA LYS A 168 -6.81 11.39 11.15
C LYS A 168 -7.17 11.93 12.53
N GLY A 169 -7.62 11.04 13.41
CA GLY A 169 -7.95 11.34 14.80
C GLY A 169 -9.09 12.36 14.93
N GLU A 170 -9.13 13.02 16.08
CA GLU A 170 -10.13 14.05 16.38
C GLU A 170 -10.12 15.20 15.37
N ALA A 171 -8.95 15.53 14.79
CA ALA A 171 -8.85 16.58 13.78
C ALA A 171 -9.73 16.27 12.55
N ARG A 172 -9.74 15.01 12.10
CA ARG A 172 -10.61 14.55 11.00
C ARG A 172 -12.08 14.72 11.37
N HIS A 173 -12.48 14.23 12.53
CA HIS A 173 -13.86 14.30 13.01
C HIS A 173 -14.36 15.76 13.09
N MET A 174 -13.56 16.67 13.65
CA MET A 174 -13.91 18.09 13.72
C MET A 174 -13.99 18.74 12.33
N LEU A 175 -13.13 18.35 11.38
CA LEU A 175 -13.16 18.82 9.99
C LEU A 175 -14.38 18.31 9.21
N GLN A 176 -15.07 17.28 9.69
CA GLN A 176 -16.31 16.75 9.11
C GLN A 176 -17.57 17.29 9.81
N SER A 177 -17.41 18.16 10.81
CA SER A 177 -18.53 18.72 11.58
C SER A 177 -19.50 19.53 10.72
N LEU A 178 -20.80 19.44 11.04
CA LEU A 178 -21.84 20.31 10.48
C LEU A 178 -21.55 21.81 10.73
N SER A 179 -20.90 22.14 11.86
CA SER A 179 -20.53 23.52 12.18
C SER A 179 -19.30 23.96 11.39
N ARG A 180 -19.48 24.89 10.45
CA ARG A 180 -18.37 25.49 9.67
C ARG A 180 -17.32 26.16 10.56
N GLU A 181 -17.74 26.75 11.68
CA GLU A 181 -16.82 27.34 12.66
C GLU A 181 -15.94 26.28 13.34
N ARG A 182 -16.52 25.13 13.73
CA ARG A 182 -15.74 24.01 14.27
C ARG A 182 -14.72 23.49 13.26
N ARG A 183 -15.10 23.37 11.99
CA ARG A 183 -14.18 22.99 10.91
C ARG A 183 -13.04 24.01 10.75
N MET A 184 -13.35 25.31 10.76
CA MET A 184 -12.35 26.37 10.68
C MET A 184 -11.36 26.32 11.84
N MET A 185 -11.84 26.13 13.08
CA MET A 185 -10.98 26.00 14.26
C MET A 185 -10.08 24.77 14.18
N ALA A 186 -10.62 23.62 13.77
CA ALA A 186 -9.86 22.39 13.57
C ALA A 186 -8.77 22.56 12.51
N TYR A 187 -9.10 23.19 11.38
CA TYR A 187 -8.14 23.50 10.34
C TYR A 187 -7.03 24.42 10.84
N ARG A 188 -7.34 25.52 11.54
CA ARG A 188 -6.32 26.43 12.07
C ARG A 188 -5.37 25.73 13.04
N SER A 189 -5.90 24.82 13.86
CA SER A 189 -5.09 23.99 14.76
C SER A 189 -4.16 23.05 13.98
N LEU A 190 -4.69 22.34 12.98
CA LEU A 190 -3.92 21.46 12.09
C LEU A 190 -2.83 22.23 11.34
N ALA A 191 -3.18 23.34 10.68
CA ALA A 191 -2.26 24.21 9.96
C ALA A 191 -1.15 24.76 10.87
N GLY A 192 -1.50 25.15 12.10
CA GLY A 192 -0.52 25.58 13.10
C GLY A 192 0.46 24.47 13.49
N ARG A 193 0.01 23.21 13.60
CA ARG A 193 0.89 22.05 13.85
C ARG A 193 1.82 21.78 12.66
N MET A 194 1.28 21.76 11.44
CA MET A 194 2.07 21.56 10.21
C MET A 194 3.14 22.65 10.05
N ALA A 195 2.79 23.92 10.27
CA ALA A 195 3.72 25.03 10.17
C ALA A 195 4.88 24.93 11.17
N ARG A 196 4.63 24.43 12.39
CA ARG A 196 5.70 24.19 13.38
C ARG A 196 6.62 23.04 12.99
N TYR A 197 6.07 21.97 12.40
CA TYR A 197 6.84 20.79 12.01
C TYR A 197 7.61 20.98 10.69
N ARG A 198 7.17 21.88 9.81
CA ARG A 198 7.77 22.11 8.47
C ARG A 198 9.30 22.17 8.49
N ASN A 199 9.90 23.00 9.35
CA ASN A 199 11.35 23.17 9.40
C ASN A 199 12.09 21.88 9.83
N GLU A 200 11.47 21.05 10.66
CA GLU A 200 12.03 19.76 11.08
C GLU A 200 11.92 18.75 9.93
N ALA A 201 10.76 18.67 9.28
CA ALA A 201 10.55 17.82 8.10
C ALA A 201 11.55 18.14 6.98
N GLU A 202 11.80 19.41 6.70
CA GLU A 202 12.77 19.85 5.69
C GLU A 202 14.21 19.41 6.02
N LYS A 203 14.62 19.54 7.29
CA LYS A 203 15.95 19.09 7.73
C LYS A 203 16.10 17.58 7.61
N GLN A 204 15.11 16.83 8.09
CA GLN A 204 15.07 15.37 7.97
C GLN A 204 15.10 14.94 6.50
N PHE A 205 14.41 15.65 5.62
CA PHE A 205 14.40 15.35 4.19
C PHE A 205 15.76 15.62 3.54
N VAL A 206 16.42 16.73 3.88
CA VAL A 206 17.77 17.05 3.38
C VAL A 206 18.76 15.95 3.76
N GLU A 207 18.70 15.48 5.00
CA GLU A 207 19.52 14.38 5.50
C GLU A 207 19.21 13.07 4.76
N LEU A 208 17.92 12.72 4.64
CA LEU A 208 17.48 11.53 3.90
C LEU A 208 17.98 11.54 2.45
N HIS A 209 17.83 12.67 1.75
CA HIS A 209 18.28 12.82 0.37
C HIS A 209 19.81 12.68 0.24
N GLN A 210 20.58 13.18 1.22
CA GLN A 210 22.03 13.00 1.26
C GLN A 210 22.41 11.53 1.49
N VAL A 211 21.83 10.89 2.51
CA VAL A 211 22.05 9.46 2.84
C VAL A 211 21.78 8.56 1.64
N ARG A 212 20.69 8.83 0.92
CA ARG A 212 20.30 8.10 -0.30
C ARG A 212 21.34 8.21 -1.41
N ARG A 213 21.88 9.41 -1.65
CA ARG A 213 22.94 9.60 -2.64
C ARG A 213 24.24 8.91 -2.25
N ASP A 214 24.62 8.99 -0.98
CA ASP A 214 25.84 8.35 -0.48
C ASP A 214 25.73 6.83 -0.55
N MET A 215 24.58 6.28 -0.13
CA MET A 215 24.27 4.86 -0.23
C MET A 215 24.35 4.36 -1.69
N ALA A 216 23.75 5.09 -2.65
CA ALA A 216 23.82 4.72 -4.06
C ALA A 216 25.26 4.74 -4.59
N GLY A 217 26.03 5.78 -4.26
CA GLY A 217 27.44 5.89 -4.66
C GLY A 217 28.30 4.75 -4.12
N GLN A 218 28.16 4.41 -2.83
CA GLN A 218 28.88 3.30 -2.20
C GLN A 218 28.45 1.94 -2.73
N ALA A 219 27.19 1.78 -3.11
CA ALA A 219 26.71 0.59 -3.79
C ALA A 219 27.20 0.47 -5.26
N GLY A 220 27.80 1.53 -5.82
CA GLY A 220 28.36 1.54 -7.17
C GLY A 220 27.44 2.10 -8.26
N PHE A 221 26.34 2.76 -7.87
CA PHE A 221 25.40 3.38 -8.79
C PHE A 221 25.75 4.85 -9.06
N LYS A 222 25.41 5.33 -10.26
CA LYS A 222 25.68 6.71 -10.68
C LYS A 222 24.73 7.71 -10.02
N THR A 223 23.48 7.30 -9.80
CA THR A 223 22.44 8.12 -9.18
C THR A 223 21.60 7.29 -8.21
N TYR A 224 20.92 7.95 -7.27
CA TYR A 224 19.97 7.26 -6.42
C TYR A 224 18.78 6.69 -7.21
N PHE A 225 18.40 7.31 -8.34
CA PHE A 225 17.41 6.77 -9.26
C PHE A 225 17.75 5.35 -9.74
N ASP A 226 18.99 5.11 -10.17
CA ASP A 226 19.43 3.78 -10.64
C ASP A 226 19.40 2.75 -9.50
N TYR A 227 19.82 3.17 -8.31
CA TYR A 227 19.77 2.35 -7.09
C TYR A 227 18.32 2.03 -6.69
N ALA A 228 17.43 3.02 -6.66
CA ALA A 228 16.02 2.87 -6.28
C ALA A 228 15.24 2.01 -7.28
N MET A 229 15.46 2.19 -8.58
CA MET A 229 14.92 1.31 -9.61
C MET A 229 15.33 -0.14 -9.36
N THR A 230 16.63 -0.37 -9.17
CA THR A 230 17.16 -1.71 -8.93
C THR A 230 16.58 -2.29 -7.65
N ARG A 231 16.64 -1.56 -6.52
CA ARG A 231 16.14 -1.99 -5.21
C ARG A 231 14.65 -2.33 -5.20
N SER A 232 13.83 -1.62 -5.98
CA SER A 232 12.41 -1.92 -6.13
C SER A 232 12.14 -3.03 -7.15
N GLY A 233 13.11 -3.34 -8.03
CA GLY A 233 12.93 -4.26 -9.14
C GLY A 233 12.18 -3.67 -10.33
N LEU A 234 12.24 -2.35 -10.50
CA LEU A 234 11.66 -1.67 -11.64
C LEU A 234 12.61 -1.74 -12.83
N THR A 235 12.05 -1.95 -14.02
CA THR A 235 12.80 -1.90 -15.28
C THR A 235 12.70 -0.53 -15.94
N GLU A 236 13.63 -0.20 -16.85
CA GLU A 236 13.55 1.01 -17.66
C GLU A 236 12.25 1.05 -18.49
N GLU A 237 11.85 -0.10 -19.03
CA GLU A 237 10.59 -0.24 -19.76
C GLU A 237 9.37 0.08 -18.88
N THR A 238 9.35 -0.41 -17.64
CA THR A 238 8.30 -0.08 -16.67
C THR A 238 8.22 1.42 -16.43
N ARG A 239 9.37 2.10 -16.26
CA ARG A 239 9.41 3.56 -16.06
C ARG A 239 9.04 4.36 -17.31
N ALA A 240 9.38 3.87 -18.50
CA ALA A 240 8.93 4.47 -19.75
C ALA A 240 7.40 4.42 -19.86
N ARG A 241 6.77 3.27 -19.57
CA ARG A 241 5.31 3.11 -19.53
C ARG A 241 4.65 4.01 -18.47
N VAL A 242 5.27 4.15 -17.29
CA VAL A 242 4.79 5.10 -16.25
C VAL A 242 4.82 6.54 -16.75
N THR A 243 5.85 6.93 -17.52
CA THR A 243 5.94 8.29 -18.08
C THR A 243 4.80 8.55 -19.06
N THR A 244 4.49 7.61 -19.95
CA THR A 244 3.32 7.68 -20.84
C THR A 244 2.02 7.77 -20.05
N PHE A 245 1.86 6.92 -19.03
CA PHE A 245 0.68 6.93 -18.17
C PHE A 245 0.46 8.30 -17.50
N ARG A 246 1.51 8.91 -16.94
CA ARG A 246 1.44 10.24 -16.31
C ARG A 246 0.94 11.31 -17.26
N GLN A 247 1.40 11.30 -18.52
CA GLN A 247 0.94 12.23 -19.55
C GLN A 247 -0.57 12.07 -19.82
N LEU A 248 -1.04 10.83 -19.96
CA LEU A 248 -2.46 10.53 -20.16
C LEU A 248 -3.31 10.95 -18.95
N VAL A 249 -2.83 10.74 -17.72
CA VAL A 249 -3.53 11.21 -16.50
C VAL A 249 -3.61 12.73 -16.50
N GLN A 250 -2.51 13.43 -16.81
CA GLN A 250 -2.47 14.88 -16.87
C GLN A 250 -3.49 15.44 -17.89
N GLU A 251 -3.59 14.80 -19.06
CA GLU A 251 -4.50 15.23 -20.12
C GLU A 251 -5.97 14.92 -19.83
N HIS A 252 -6.25 13.69 -19.36
CA HIS A 252 -7.62 13.16 -19.38
C HIS A 252 -8.29 13.14 -18.01
N LEU A 253 -7.53 12.94 -16.93
CA LEU A 253 -8.05 12.68 -15.59
C LEU A 253 -7.85 13.86 -14.64
N ALA A 254 -6.71 14.54 -14.69
CA ALA A 254 -6.44 15.71 -13.85
C ALA A 254 -7.50 16.83 -13.98
N PRO A 255 -8.05 17.12 -15.17
CA PRO A 255 -9.12 18.11 -15.31
C PRO A 255 -10.41 17.76 -14.55
N LEU A 256 -10.60 16.51 -14.10
CA LEU A 256 -11.80 16.11 -13.33
C LEU A 256 -11.84 16.69 -11.92
N ALA A 257 -10.70 17.13 -11.35
CA ALA A 257 -10.66 17.69 -10.02
C ALA A 257 -11.60 18.91 -9.86
N PHE A 258 -11.65 19.77 -10.88
CA PHE A 258 -12.48 20.97 -10.90
C PHE A 258 -14.00 20.68 -10.89
N PRO A 259 -14.58 19.90 -11.84
CA PRO A 259 -16.00 19.58 -11.81
C PRO A 259 -16.40 18.79 -10.57
N ILE A 260 -15.56 17.88 -10.06
CA ILE A 260 -15.81 17.14 -8.80
C ILE A 260 -15.99 18.11 -7.64
N ARG A 261 -15.03 19.03 -7.43
CA ARG A 261 -15.08 20.00 -6.32
C ARG A 261 -16.21 21.01 -6.50
N THR A 262 -16.43 21.47 -7.73
CA THR A 262 -17.56 22.36 -8.04
C THR A 262 -18.90 21.70 -7.72
N GLY A 263 -19.06 20.42 -8.04
CA GLY A 263 -20.25 19.63 -7.67
C GLY A 263 -20.44 19.56 -6.15
N GLN A 264 -19.35 19.36 -5.39
CA GLN A 264 -19.37 19.42 -3.93
C GLN A 264 -19.82 20.80 -3.41
N TRP A 265 -19.25 21.89 -3.91
CA TRP A 265 -19.59 23.24 -3.48
C TRP A 265 -21.05 23.60 -3.78
N ARG A 266 -21.55 23.23 -4.97
CA ARG A 266 -22.96 23.41 -5.33
C ARG A 266 -23.89 22.63 -4.40
N ARG A 267 -23.57 21.36 -4.11
CA ARG A 267 -24.36 20.51 -3.19
C ARG A 267 -24.42 21.08 -1.78
N LEU A 268 -23.37 21.79 -1.35
CA LEU A 268 -23.28 22.40 -0.01
C LEU A 268 -23.74 23.85 0.02
N ALA A 269 -24.12 24.44 -1.13
CA ALA A 269 -24.41 25.86 -1.28
C ALA A 269 -23.28 26.78 -0.78
N ILE A 270 -22.02 26.40 -1.02
CA ILE A 270 -20.83 27.18 -0.67
C ILE A 270 -20.36 27.96 -1.89
N THR A 271 -20.31 29.29 -1.79
CA THR A 271 -19.86 30.18 -2.88
C THR A 271 -18.39 30.60 -2.76
N ASP A 272 -17.84 30.57 -1.54
CA ASP A 272 -16.43 30.88 -1.24
C ASP A 272 -15.83 29.70 -0.46
N PRO A 273 -15.41 28.63 -1.16
CA PRO A 273 -14.92 27.42 -0.53
C PRO A 273 -13.56 27.68 0.12
N LYS A 274 -13.40 27.18 1.35
CA LYS A 274 -12.17 27.31 2.13
C LYS A 274 -11.55 25.94 2.41
N PRO A 275 -10.27 25.87 2.82
CA PRO A 275 -9.62 24.60 3.18
C PRO A 275 -10.41 23.71 4.14
N TRP A 276 -11.08 24.32 5.11
CA TRP A 276 -11.91 23.61 6.10
C TRP A 276 -13.27 23.14 5.59
N ASP A 277 -13.61 23.40 4.33
CA ASP A 277 -14.84 22.88 3.70
C ASP A 277 -14.56 21.58 2.90
N VAL A 278 -13.29 21.24 2.66
CA VAL A 278 -12.86 20.11 1.80
C VAL A 278 -13.36 18.74 2.28
N MET A 279 -13.30 18.48 3.59
CA MET A 279 -13.69 17.20 4.20
C MET A 279 -15.18 17.09 4.48
N TYR A 280 -15.93 18.18 4.35
CA TYR A 280 -17.38 18.19 4.50
C TYR A 280 -18.02 17.99 3.13
N THR A 281 -18.44 16.76 2.81
CA THR A 281 -18.81 16.37 1.44
C THR A 281 -20.29 16.51 1.13
N ALA A 282 -21.17 16.40 2.13
CA ALA A 282 -22.62 16.55 1.98
C ALA A 282 -23.28 17.06 3.28
N SER A 283 -24.43 17.74 3.13
CA SER A 283 -25.19 18.30 4.26
C SER A 283 -25.77 17.24 5.20
N PHE A 284 -26.08 16.06 4.64
CA PHE A 284 -26.57 14.89 5.36
C PHE A 284 -25.45 13.98 5.90
N GLY A 285 -24.19 14.43 5.85
CA GLY A 285 -23.05 13.76 6.45
C GLY A 285 -22.29 12.80 5.52
N LEU A 286 -21.49 11.94 6.14
CA LEU A 286 -20.71 10.88 5.48
C LEU A 286 -21.55 9.61 5.33
N PRO A 287 -21.15 8.66 4.49
CA PRO A 287 -21.75 7.32 4.50
C PRO A 287 -21.64 6.67 5.88
N VAL A 288 -22.77 6.23 6.45
CA VAL A 288 -22.86 5.58 7.77
C VAL A 288 -23.41 4.17 7.59
N ILE A 289 -22.85 3.20 8.31
CA ILE A 289 -23.32 1.81 8.27
C ILE A 289 -24.71 1.73 8.90
N ASP A 290 -25.63 1.02 8.24
CA ASP A 290 -26.97 0.75 8.72
C ASP A 290 -26.91 -0.15 9.97
N LEU A 291 -27.68 0.18 11.00
CA LEU A 291 -27.77 -0.61 12.22
C LEU A 291 -28.17 -2.08 11.94
N ALA A 292 -28.97 -2.31 10.89
CA ALA A 292 -29.38 -3.65 10.47
C ALA A 292 -28.21 -4.49 9.89
N ALA A 293 -27.09 -3.87 9.53
CA ALA A 293 -25.91 -4.58 9.05
C ALA A 293 -25.14 -5.30 10.17
N TYR A 294 -25.46 -5.04 11.45
CA TYR A 294 -24.74 -5.67 12.56
C TYR A 294 -25.33 -7.04 12.94
N PRO A 295 -24.48 -8.03 13.30
CA PRO A 295 -23.01 -7.98 13.31
C PRO A 295 -22.40 -8.02 11.90
N LEU A 296 -21.36 -7.21 11.68
CA LEU A 296 -20.79 -6.95 10.35
C LEU A 296 -20.24 -8.21 9.69
N GLU A 297 -19.68 -9.14 10.46
CA GLU A 297 -19.14 -10.42 9.98
C GLU A 297 -20.22 -11.26 9.29
N LYS A 298 -21.43 -11.32 9.86
CA LYS A 298 -22.56 -12.05 9.26
C LYS A 298 -23.04 -11.38 7.98
N THR A 299 -23.12 -10.04 7.99
CA THR A 299 -23.49 -9.28 6.79
C THR A 299 -22.45 -9.42 5.70
N TYR A 300 -21.16 -9.47 6.06
CA TYR A 300 -20.05 -9.76 5.15
C TYR A 300 -20.15 -11.16 4.53
N LEU A 301 -20.44 -12.20 5.29
CA LEU A 301 -20.63 -13.55 4.72
C LEU A 301 -21.82 -13.61 3.76
N LYS A 302 -22.94 -12.99 4.15
CA LYS A 302 -24.12 -12.84 3.29
C LYS A 302 -23.76 -12.08 2.01
N ALA A 303 -23.05 -10.96 2.15
CA ALA A 303 -22.55 -10.16 1.05
C ALA A 303 -21.67 -10.99 0.10
N LEU A 304 -20.68 -11.69 0.64
CA LEU A 304 -19.76 -12.52 -0.13
C LEU A 304 -20.49 -13.62 -0.92
N SER A 305 -21.58 -14.17 -0.40
CA SER A 305 -22.39 -15.17 -1.13
C SER A 305 -22.95 -14.67 -2.46
N TYR A 306 -23.13 -13.35 -2.62
CA TYR A 306 -23.58 -12.72 -3.87
C TYR A 306 -22.44 -12.41 -4.85
N VAL A 307 -21.19 -12.37 -4.37
CA VAL A 307 -20.02 -12.00 -5.18
C VAL A 307 -19.18 -13.23 -5.53
N PHE A 308 -18.91 -14.11 -4.57
CA PHE A 308 -18.08 -15.30 -4.69
C PHE A 308 -18.58 -16.44 -3.81
N THR A 309 -19.67 -17.09 -4.22
CA THR A 309 -20.31 -18.19 -3.46
C THR A 309 -19.32 -19.31 -3.11
N ASP A 310 -18.46 -19.71 -4.05
CA ASP A 310 -17.50 -20.81 -3.88
C ASP A 310 -16.45 -20.55 -2.77
N LYS A 311 -16.25 -19.28 -2.39
CA LYS A 311 -15.28 -18.88 -1.37
C LYS A 311 -15.90 -18.65 0.00
N VAL A 312 -17.23 -18.65 0.13
CA VAL A 312 -17.92 -18.44 1.43
C VAL A 312 -17.47 -19.42 2.52
N PRO A 313 -17.32 -20.74 2.26
CA PRO A 313 -16.93 -21.70 3.31
C PRO A 313 -15.60 -21.38 3.99
N LEU A 314 -14.65 -20.76 3.28
CA LEU A 314 -13.38 -20.29 3.84
C LEU A 314 -13.63 -19.26 4.96
N PHE A 315 -14.45 -18.26 4.68
CA PHE A 315 -14.70 -17.17 5.62
C PHE A 315 -15.66 -17.58 6.75
N GLU A 316 -16.55 -18.54 6.51
CA GLU A 316 -17.34 -19.17 7.59
C GLU A 316 -16.43 -19.87 8.59
N SER A 317 -15.45 -20.66 8.10
CA SER A 317 -14.44 -21.28 8.96
C SER A 317 -13.62 -20.25 9.73
N MET A 318 -13.24 -19.13 9.12
CA MET A 318 -12.54 -18.03 9.80
C MET A 318 -13.40 -17.40 10.91
N MET A 319 -14.71 -17.23 10.68
CA MET A 319 -15.64 -16.71 11.67
C MET A 319 -15.77 -17.67 12.86
N GLU A 320 -15.90 -18.98 12.61
CA GLU A 320 -15.94 -20.02 13.65
C GLU A 320 -14.64 -20.09 14.46
N ALA A 321 -13.52 -19.87 13.79
CA ALA A 321 -12.18 -19.87 14.37
C ALA A 321 -11.81 -18.57 15.12
N GLY A 322 -12.59 -17.50 14.96
CA GLY A 322 -12.30 -16.18 15.55
C GLY A 322 -11.23 -15.37 14.80
N THR A 323 -10.88 -15.76 13.57
CA THR A 323 -9.90 -15.05 12.71
C THR A 323 -10.55 -14.12 11.69
N LEU A 324 -11.87 -13.90 11.82
CA LEU A 324 -12.65 -12.91 11.08
C LEU A 324 -13.30 -11.94 12.09
N SER A 325 -12.85 -10.69 12.11
CA SER A 325 -13.37 -9.70 13.06
C SER A 325 -13.26 -8.28 12.53
N PHE A 326 -14.33 -7.52 12.67
CA PHE A 326 -14.44 -6.18 12.10
C PHE A 326 -14.83 -5.13 13.14
N GLN A 327 -14.02 -4.06 13.22
CA GLN A 327 -14.25 -2.92 14.10
C GLN A 327 -14.45 -1.65 13.25
N VAL A 328 -15.39 -0.80 13.64
CA VAL A 328 -15.69 0.46 12.93
C VAL A 328 -16.04 1.55 13.93
N THR A 329 -15.45 2.73 13.76
CA THR A 329 -15.62 3.84 14.69
C THR A 329 -17.08 4.28 14.80
N GLY A 330 -17.61 4.34 16.01
CA GLY A 330 -18.97 4.82 16.29
C GLY A 330 -20.05 3.76 16.05
N GLY A 331 -19.70 2.48 16.10
CA GLY A 331 -20.65 1.37 16.02
C GLY A 331 -21.52 1.20 17.29
N PRO A 332 -22.58 0.38 17.24
CA PRO A 332 -23.56 0.21 18.33
C PRO A 332 -23.00 -0.32 19.66
N ARG A 333 -21.79 -0.88 19.63
CA ARG A 333 -21.10 -1.48 20.78
C ARG A 333 -19.94 -0.63 21.31
N GLU A 334 -19.70 0.54 20.73
CA GLU A 334 -18.56 1.38 21.08
C GLU A 334 -18.97 2.57 21.97
N GLY A 335 -18.17 2.81 23.00
CA GLY A 335 -18.16 4.10 23.70
C GLY A 335 -17.49 5.18 22.84
N ALA A 336 -17.44 6.41 23.35
CA ALA A 336 -16.80 7.52 22.67
C ALA A 336 -15.26 7.38 22.67
N ALA A 337 -14.66 6.55 21.80
CA ALA A 337 -13.22 6.67 21.44
C ALA A 337 -12.78 5.79 20.25
N SER A 338 -12.17 6.47 19.26
CA SER A 338 -10.94 6.17 18.48
C SER A 338 -11.18 6.46 16.99
N PHE A 339 -10.67 7.61 16.55
CA PHE A 339 -10.73 8.10 15.17
C PHE A 339 -9.38 7.93 14.46
N ASP A 340 -8.55 6.98 14.89
CA ASP A 340 -7.11 6.98 14.56
C ASP A 340 -6.79 6.45 13.15
N PHE A 341 -7.75 5.83 12.47
CA PHE A 341 -7.54 5.24 11.14
C PHE A 341 -7.89 6.21 9.99
N CYS A 342 -7.03 6.26 8.97
CA CYS A 342 -7.06 7.30 7.93
C CYS A 342 -6.70 6.83 6.51
N GLU A 343 -6.72 5.52 6.26
CA GLU A 343 -6.45 4.96 4.93
C GLU A 343 -7.53 4.02 4.46
N ARG A 344 -7.74 3.96 3.14
CA ARG A 344 -8.64 2.97 2.52
C ARG A 344 -7.91 1.68 2.16
N ASP A 345 -6.60 1.80 1.96
CA ASP A 345 -5.69 0.71 1.67
C ASP A 345 -4.96 0.33 2.94
N ALA A 346 -5.10 -0.93 3.34
CA ALA A 346 -4.47 -1.51 4.50
C ALA A 346 -2.97 -1.75 4.36
N GLN A 347 -2.23 -0.83 3.73
CA GLN A 347 -0.80 -1.03 3.65
C GLN A 347 -0.15 -0.95 5.03
N GLU A 348 -0.83 -0.33 6.00
CA GLU A 348 -0.55 -0.43 7.43
C GLU A 348 -1.87 -0.43 8.22
N GLY A 349 -2.33 -1.61 8.66
CA GLY A 349 -3.36 -1.68 9.69
C GLY A 349 -4.50 -2.69 9.50
N VAL A 350 -4.70 -3.33 8.36
CA VAL A 350 -5.67 -4.45 8.26
C VAL A 350 -4.95 -5.77 8.07
N LEU A 351 -5.32 -6.74 8.89
CA LEU A 351 -4.63 -8.01 9.08
C LEU A 351 -5.20 -9.08 8.17
N SER A 352 -5.06 -8.90 6.86
CA SER A 352 -5.27 -10.01 5.94
C SER A 352 -3.97 -10.82 5.82
N ALA A 353 -4.04 -12.10 6.15
CA ALA A 353 -2.88 -12.99 6.06
C ALA A 353 -3.32 -14.42 5.82
N TYR A 354 -2.66 -15.08 4.87
CA TYR A 354 -2.67 -16.54 4.77
C TYR A 354 -1.38 -17.11 5.38
N PHE A 355 -1.53 -18.17 6.18
CA PHE A 355 -0.44 -18.93 6.79
C PHE A 355 -0.37 -20.33 6.16
N PRO A 356 0.49 -20.54 5.15
CA PRO A 356 0.55 -21.80 4.41
C PRO A 356 0.87 -23.01 5.27
N ASP A 357 1.68 -22.83 6.32
CA ASP A 357 2.10 -23.89 7.24
C ASP A 357 0.94 -24.43 8.09
N LEU A 358 -0.07 -23.59 8.32
CA LEU A 358 -1.27 -23.94 9.10
C LEU A 358 -2.50 -24.15 8.22
N ASP A 359 -2.41 -23.82 6.93
CA ASP A 359 -3.54 -23.66 6.03
C ASP A 359 -4.66 -22.78 6.63
N GLN A 360 -4.26 -21.72 7.33
CA GLN A 360 -5.19 -20.83 8.04
C GLN A 360 -5.13 -19.41 7.49
N SER A 361 -6.29 -18.77 7.43
CA SER A 361 -6.46 -17.39 6.99
C SER A 361 -6.95 -16.51 8.12
N CYS A 362 -6.53 -15.25 8.09
CA CYS A 362 -6.95 -14.21 9.02
C CYS A 362 -7.40 -12.98 8.22
N LEU A 363 -8.46 -12.32 8.68
CA LEU A 363 -8.97 -11.06 8.15
C LEU A 363 -9.56 -10.23 9.30
N LEU A 364 -8.74 -9.33 9.83
CA LEU A 364 -9.12 -8.48 10.97
C LEU A 364 -9.01 -7.00 10.61
N LEU A 365 -10.11 -6.26 10.77
CA LEU A 365 -10.20 -4.82 10.51
C LEU A 365 -10.23 -4.05 11.84
N PRO A 366 -9.22 -3.21 12.14
CA PRO A 366 -9.24 -2.35 13.33
C PRO A 366 -10.27 -1.22 13.18
N HIS A 367 -10.49 -0.46 14.25
CA HIS A 367 -11.37 0.70 14.27
C HIS A 367 -11.12 1.64 13.09
N MET A 368 -12.04 1.62 12.11
CA MET A 368 -11.95 2.45 10.92
C MET A 368 -13.19 3.31 10.70
N PRO A 369 -13.07 4.44 9.98
CA PRO A 369 -14.22 5.24 9.58
C PRO A 369 -15.24 4.40 8.80
N GLN A 370 -16.51 4.54 9.16
CA GLN A 370 -17.62 3.75 8.61
C GLN A 370 -17.75 3.91 7.09
N GLU A 371 -17.44 5.10 6.57
CA GLU A 371 -17.50 5.40 5.15
C GLU A 371 -16.50 4.61 4.29
N TRP A 372 -15.52 3.96 4.91
CA TRP A 372 -14.52 3.15 4.22
C TRP A 372 -14.68 1.65 4.43
N PHE A 373 -15.48 1.24 5.41
CA PHE A 373 -15.57 -0.14 5.86
C PHE A 373 -15.76 -1.15 4.71
N ALA A 374 -16.81 -0.97 3.89
CA ALA A 374 -17.08 -1.94 2.81
C ALA A 374 -15.95 -1.94 1.77
N SER A 375 -15.41 -0.78 1.40
CA SER A 375 -14.26 -0.71 0.50
C SER A 375 -13.08 -1.48 1.06
N ALA A 376 -12.73 -1.24 2.33
CA ALA A 376 -11.54 -1.83 2.94
C ALA A 376 -11.68 -3.34 3.15
N VAL A 377 -12.82 -3.82 3.65
CA VAL A 377 -13.03 -5.27 3.86
C VAL A 377 -12.88 -6.04 2.55
N PHE A 378 -13.48 -5.54 1.46
CA PHE A 378 -13.41 -6.23 0.17
C PHE A 378 -12.07 -6.05 -0.53
N THR A 379 -11.40 -4.91 -0.31
CA THR A 379 -10.02 -4.72 -0.73
C THR A 379 -9.13 -5.81 -0.12
N GLU A 380 -9.24 -6.03 1.20
CA GLU A 380 -8.51 -7.11 1.86
C GLU A 380 -8.93 -8.51 1.45
N THR A 381 -10.24 -8.75 1.24
CA THR A 381 -10.72 -10.02 0.70
C THR A 381 -10.02 -10.34 -0.63
N GLY A 382 -9.84 -9.36 -1.51
CA GLY A 382 -9.12 -9.54 -2.78
C GLY A 382 -7.65 -9.92 -2.59
N SER A 383 -6.96 -9.29 -1.62
CA SER A 383 -5.58 -9.62 -1.25
C SER A 383 -5.48 -11.06 -0.72
N LEU A 384 -6.36 -11.42 0.23
CA LEU A 384 -6.37 -12.74 0.86
C LEU A 384 -6.68 -13.86 -0.15
N LEU A 385 -7.63 -13.65 -1.04
CA LEU A 385 -7.95 -14.62 -2.09
C LEU A 385 -6.78 -14.82 -3.07
N LEU A 386 -6.04 -13.75 -3.39
CA LEU A 386 -4.83 -13.86 -4.19
C LEU A 386 -3.74 -14.65 -3.46
N GLU A 387 -3.47 -14.35 -2.19
CA GLU A 387 -2.50 -15.10 -1.37
C GLU A 387 -2.89 -16.59 -1.27
N GLN A 388 -4.15 -16.88 -0.95
CA GLN A 388 -4.67 -18.24 -0.84
C GLN A 388 -4.55 -18.99 -2.17
N SER A 389 -4.83 -18.31 -3.29
CA SER A 389 -4.77 -18.94 -4.61
C SER A 389 -3.36 -19.39 -4.98
N ALA A 390 -2.32 -18.66 -4.54
CA ALA A 390 -0.94 -19.06 -4.76
C ALA A 390 -0.54 -20.32 -3.96
N GLY A 391 -1.30 -20.70 -2.92
CA GLY A 391 -1.11 -21.92 -2.14
C GLY A 391 0.23 -21.99 -1.38
N GLN A 392 0.74 -23.22 -1.17
CA GLN A 392 2.05 -23.52 -0.56
C GLN A 392 3.24 -23.23 -1.50
N GLN A 393 3.01 -22.89 -2.78
CA GLN A 393 4.05 -22.34 -3.64
C GLN A 393 4.32 -20.92 -3.16
N LEU A 394 5.07 -20.81 -2.07
CA LEU A 394 5.36 -19.55 -1.44
C LEU A 394 5.91 -18.60 -2.51
N PRO A 395 5.31 -17.40 -2.67
CA PRO A 395 5.90 -16.36 -3.47
C PRO A 395 7.36 -16.22 -3.06
N CYS A 396 8.23 -16.00 -4.04
CA CYS A 396 9.62 -15.68 -3.76
C CYS A 396 9.66 -14.65 -2.61
N PRO A 397 10.26 -14.96 -1.44
CA PRO A 397 10.22 -14.07 -0.28
C PRO A 397 11.03 -12.80 -0.50
N LEU A 398 11.62 -12.64 -1.69
CA LEU A 398 12.37 -11.47 -2.09
C LEU A 398 11.36 -10.49 -2.72
N PRO A 399 10.82 -9.52 -1.96
CA PRO A 399 9.67 -8.72 -2.39
C PRO A 399 9.95 -8.00 -3.71
N MET A 400 9.03 -8.06 -4.66
CA MET A 400 9.14 -7.35 -5.94
C MET A 400 8.10 -6.24 -6.06
N ALA A 401 8.47 -5.14 -6.73
CA ALA A 401 7.52 -4.10 -7.09
C ALA A 401 6.29 -4.66 -7.82
N GLU A 402 6.49 -5.69 -8.64
CA GLU A 402 5.43 -6.39 -9.38
C GLU A 402 4.34 -6.98 -8.49
N THR A 403 4.73 -7.53 -7.35
CA THR A 403 3.81 -8.08 -6.36
C THR A 403 2.83 -7.00 -5.88
N ARG A 404 3.29 -5.76 -5.68
CA ARG A 404 2.43 -4.65 -5.26
C ARG A 404 1.37 -4.30 -6.30
N LEU A 405 1.73 -4.33 -7.58
CA LEU A 405 0.80 -4.05 -8.68
C LEU A 405 -0.29 -5.13 -8.76
N VAL A 406 0.09 -6.41 -8.79
CA VAL A 406 -0.86 -7.53 -8.90
C VAL A 406 -1.77 -7.61 -7.69
N THR A 407 -1.21 -7.49 -6.48
CA THR A 407 -1.99 -7.44 -5.24
C THR A 407 -2.93 -6.24 -5.24
N GLY A 408 -2.48 -5.06 -5.69
CA GLY A 408 -3.34 -3.89 -5.84
C GLY A 408 -4.51 -4.12 -6.79
N VAL A 409 -4.28 -4.74 -7.95
CA VAL A 409 -5.36 -5.07 -8.90
C VAL A 409 -6.36 -6.03 -8.27
N ALA A 410 -5.90 -7.10 -7.60
CA ALA A 410 -6.79 -8.04 -6.92
C ALA A 410 -7.65 -7.35 -5.85
N ARG A 411 -7.02 -6.50 -5.03
CA ARG A 411 -7.66 -5.68 -4.01
C ARG A 411 -8.78 -4.81 -4.59
N TYR A 412 -8.45 -3.97 -5.57
CA TYR A 412 -9.43 -3.02 -6.11
C TYR A 412 -10.52 -3.71 -6.92
N SER A 413 -10.20 -4.81 -7.61
CA SER A 413 -11.18 -5.61 -8.32
C SER A 413 -12.26 -6.13 -7.38
N MET A 414 -11.87 -6.71 -6.24
CA MET A 414 -12.81 -7.20 -5.25
C MET A 414 -13.64 -6.07 -4.62
N SER A 415 -13.02 -4.92 -4.33
CA SER A 415 -13.74 -3.73 -3.85
C SER A 415 -14.81 -3.26 -4.83
N PHE A 416 -14.47 -3.08 -6.11
CA PHE A 416 -15.45 -2.63 -7.13
C PHE A 416 -16.55 -3.66 -7.39
N LEU A 417 -16.22 -4.96 -7.46
CA LEU A 417 -17.23 -6.02 -7.63
C LEU A 417 -18.24 -6.02 -6.47
N SER A 418 -17.78 -5.71 -5.26
CA SER A 418 -18.63 -5.67 -4.07
C SER A 418 -19.58 -4.47 -4.01
N GLN A 419 -19.34 -3.38 -4.75
CA GLN A 419 -20.17 -2.16 -4.66
C GLN A 419 -21.66 -2.40 -4.96
N ARG A 420 -21.97 -3.42 -5.77
CA ARG A 420 -23.33 -3.84 -6.14
C ARG A 420 -24.17 -4.32 -4.95
N ILE A 421 -23.52 -4.68 -3.85
CA ILE A 421 -24.15 -5.25 -2.66
C ILE A 421 -23.92 -4.40 -1.41
N TRP A 422 -23.34 -3.20 -1.56
CA TRP A 422 -23.11 -2.28 -0.44
C TRP A 422 -24.39 -1.79 0.23
N SER A 423 -25.56 -1.99 -0.39
CA SER A 423 -26.87 -1.81 0.24
C SER A 423 -27.08 -2.69 1.47
N LEU A 424 -26.38 -3.82 1.59
CA LEU A 424 -26.39 -4.64 2.80
C LEU A 424 -25.71 -3.96 3.99
N PHE A 425 -24.76 -3.05 3.73
CA PHE A 425 -24.01 -2.34 4.78
C PHE A 425 -24.55 -0.93 5.02
N TYR A 426 -24.89 -0.19 3.97
CA TYR A 426 -25.22 1.24 4.06
C TYR A 426 -26.70 1.54 3.82
N GLY A 427 -27.53 0.53 3.55
CA GLY A 427 -28.96 0.71 3.26
C GLY A 427 -29.19 1.74 2.15
N ASN A 428 -29.98 2.78 2.46
CA ASN A 428 -30.29 3.87 1.54
C ASN A 428 -29.09 4.76 1.17
N MET A 429 -27.99 4.72 1.95
CA MET A 429 -26.77 5.49 1.67
C MET A 429 -25.79 4.76 0.75
N ALA A 430 -26.08 3.53 0.31
CA ALA A 430 -25.13 2.72 -0.44
C ALA A 430 -24.63 3.37 -1.75
N ARG A 431 -25.52 4.00 -2.52
CA ARG A 431 -25.12 4.75 -3.72
C ARG A 431 -24.16 5.87 -3.37
N TYR A 432 -24.46 6.63 -2.32
CA TYR A 432 -23.59 7.71 -1.86
C TYR A 432 -22.25 7.18 -1.32
N ALA A 433 -22.23 6.02 -0.66
CA ALA A 433 -20.99 5.36 -0.24
C ALA A 433 -20.08 5.04 -1.45
N CYS A 434 -20.65 4.52 -2.53
CA CYS A 434 -19.91 4.26 -3.77
C CYS A 434 -19.43 5.55 -4.45
N GLU A 435 -20.27 6.59 -4.52
CA GLU A 435 -19.90 7.91 -5.07
C GLU A 435 -18.77 8.55 -4.25
N TYR A 436 -18.85 8.45 -2.92
CA TYR A 436 -17.81 8.91 -2.00
C TYR A 436 -16.50 8.13 -2.20
N ASN A 437 -16.59 6.81 -2.36
CA ASN A 437 -15.45 5.96 -2.69
C ASN A 437 -14.79 6.42 -3.99
N LEU A 438 -15.53 6.51 -5.08
CA LEU A 438 -15.01 6.88 -6.38
C LEU A 438 -14.46 8.32 -6.42
N THR A 439 -15.09 9.25 -5.71
CA THR A 439 -14.66 10.64 -5.63
C THR A 439 -13.26 10.78 -5.03
N GLU A 440 -12.98 10.15 -3.88
CA GLU A 440 -11.62 10.27 -3.33
C GLU A 440 -10.59 9.54 -4.21
N MET A 441 -10.94 8.41 -4.84
CA MET A 441 -10.02 7.72 -5.76
C MET A 441 -9.67 8.59 -6.97
N ALA A 442 -10.68 9.23 -7.57
CA ALA A 442 -10.48 10.11 -8.72
C ALA A 442 -9.58 11.32 -8.40
N LEU A 443 -9.74 11.90 -7.20
CA LEU A 443 -8.89 13.01 -6.75
C LEU A 443 -7.47 12.56 -6.41
N ASP A 444 -7.29 11.34 -5.90
CA ASP A 444 -5.98 10.78 -5.56
C ASP A 444 -5.14 10.42 -6.81
N LEU A 445 -5.77 10.12 -7.95
CA LEU A 445 -5.07 9.76 -9.19
C LEU A 445 -4.03 10.81 -9.60
N SER A 446 -4.44 12.08 -9.64
CA SER A 446 -3.57 13.20 -9.97
C SER A 446 -2.46 13.38 -8.95
N LEU A 447 -2.77 13.19 -7.66
CA LEU A 447 -1.81 13.33 -6.58
C LEU A 447 -0.71 12.27 -6.66
N TYR A 448 -1.04 11.00 -6.86
CA TYR A 448 -0.04 9.94 -6.98
C TYR A 448 0.85 10.11 -8.22
N CYS A 449 0.30 10.62 -9.34
CA CYS A 449 1.10 10.91 -10.53
C CYS A 449 2.05 12.10 -10.32
N ALA A 450 1.57 13.16 -9.68
CA ALA A 450 2.40 14.31 -9.31
C ALA A 450 3.53 13.91 -8.34
N LEU A 451 3.22 13.12 -7.33
CA LEU A 451 4.21 12.63 -6.36
C LEU A 451 5.26 11.73 -7.01
N ASP A 452 4.87 10.83 -7.92
CA ASP A 452 5.82 10.01 -8.66
C ASP A 452 6.75 10.84 -9.56
N GLU A 453 6.24 11.91 -10.20
CA GLU A 453 7.06 12.84 -10.98
C GLU A 453 8.04 13.62 -10.10
N MET A 454 7.60 14.03 -8.91
CA MET A 454 8.46 14.65 -7.93
C MET A 454 9.53 13.67 -7.40
N GLU A 455 9.14 12.44 -7.07
CA GLU A 455 10.05 11.38 -6.63
C GLU A 455 11.14 11.09 -7.68
N GLU A 456 10.76 10.98 -8.94
CA GLU A 456 11.71 10.77 -10.03
C GLU A 456 12.71 11.94 -10.16
N PHE A 457 12.21 13.18 -10.07
CA PHE A 457 13.05 14.37 -10.08
C PHE A 457 14.05 14.38 -8.93
N LEU A 458 13.58 14.11 -7.70
CA LEU A 458 14.41 14.03 -6.50
C LEU A 458 15.47 12.93 -6.62
N CYS A 459 15.10 11.72 -7.05
CA CYS A 459 16.04 10.60 -7.15
C CYS A 459 17.17 10.84 -8.17
N ARG A 460 16.92 11.67 -9.18
CA ARG A 460 17.92 12.05 -10.20
C ARG A 460 18.78 13.25 -9.77
N ALA A 461 18.35 14.01 -8.76
CA ALA A 461 19.06 15.19 -8.31
C ALA A 461 20.43 14.82 -7.71
N ARG A 462 21.49 15.53 -8.14
CA ARG A 462 22.86 15.30 -7.62
C ARG A 462 23.21 16.18 -6.43
N VAL A 463 22.42 17.22 -6.20
CA VAL A 463 22.62 18.21 -5.14
C VAL A 463 21.30 18.37 -4.41
N THR A 464 21.38 18.44 -3.08
CA THR A 464 20.22 18.76 -2.26
C THR A 464 19.98 20.28 -2.30
N ASN A 465 18.92 20.74 -2.95
CA ASN A 465 18.54 22.16 -2.98
C ASN A 465 17.02 22.28 -2.86
N LEU A 466 16.56 22.69 -1.67
CA LEU A 466 15.14 22.78 -1.35
C LEU A 466 14.40 23.82 -2.20
N ASP A 467 15.04 24.92 -2.61
CA ASP A 467 14.38 25.95 -3.42
C ASP A 467 14.12 25.44 -4.84
N VAL A 468 15.07 24.69 -5.40
CA VAL A 468 14.89 23.99 -6.68
C VAL A 468 13.79 22.93 -6.57
N PHE A 469 13.76 22.19 -5.46
CA PHE A 469 12.73 21.16 -5.23
C PHE A 469 11.33 21.75 -5.09
N ARG A 470 11.18 22.86 -4.34
CA ARG A 470 9.91 23.59 -4.22
C ARG A 470 9.45 24.15 -5.56
N HIS A 471 10.36 24.73 -6.34
CA HIS A 471 10.03 25.25 -7.66
C HIS A 471 9.53 24.12 -8.59
N ALA A 472 10.25 23.01 -8.66
CA ALA A 472 9.85 21.85 -9.45
C ALA A 472 8.48 21.30 -9.00
N TRP A 473 8.27 21.15 -7.69
CA TRP A 473 6.99 20.73 -7.15
C TRP A 473 5.84 21.68 -7.51
N GLY A 474 6.05 23.00 -7.45
CA GLY A 474 5.04 23.98 -7.84
C GLY A 474 4.61 23.85 -9.30
N GLU A 475 5.55 23.60 -10.22
CA GLU A 475 5.25 23.33 -11.64
C GLU A 475 4.51 22.00 -11.84
N ILE A 476 4.93 20.95 -11.12
CA ILE A 476 4.29 19.63 -11.15
C ILE A 476 2.85 19.75 -10.63
N ALA A 477 2.64 20.31 -9.44
CA ALA A 477 1.34 20.44 -8.81
C ALA A 477 0.34 21.18 -9.72
N ARG A 478 0.77 22.25 -10.39
CA ARG A 478 -0.05 23.01 -11.35
C ARG A 478 -0.46 22.16 -12.56
N ARG A 479 0.47 21.39 -13.15
CA ARG A 479 0.16 20.51 -14.29
C ARG A 479 -0.88 19.45 -13.97
N TYR A 480 -0.88 18.93 -12.74
CA TYR A 480 -1.84 17.92 -12.29
C TYR A 480 -3.11 18.50 -11.64
N HIS A 481 -3.33 19.82 -11.69
CA HIS A 481 -4.50 20.48 -11.12
C HIS A 481 -4.73 20.12 -9.64
N LEU A 482 -3.64 20.01 -8.85
CA LEU A 482 -3.77 19.65 -7.44
C LEU A 482 -4.51 20.76 -6.66
N PRO A 483 -5.24 20.41 -5.58
CA PRO A 483 -5.81 21.42 -4.71
C PRO A 483 -4.75 22.42 -4.26
N GLY A 484 -5.13 23.71 -4.21
CA GLY A 484 -4.37 24.89 -3.81
C GLY A 484 -3.55 25.52 -4.94
N THR A 485 -3.64 24.97 -6.16
CA THR A 485 -3.04 25.57 -7.36
C THR A 485 -3.95 26.58 -8.06
N ALA A 486 -5.23 26.62 -7.68
CA ALA A 486 -6.25 27.56 -8.14
C ALA A 486 -7.18 27.93 -6.97
N ASP A 487 -7.76 29.12 -7.00
CA ASP A 487 -8.60 29.65 -5.91
C ASP A 487 -9.87 28.80 -5.69
N GLU A 488 -10.43 28.22 -6.75
CA GLU A 488 -11.64 27.39 -6.72
C GLU A 488 -11.40 25.98 -6.15
N LEU A 489 -10.13 25.63 -5.96
CA LEU A 489 -9.69 24.33 -5.47
C LEU A 489 -8.92 24.50 -4.15
N PRO A 490 -9.54 24.92 -3.04
CA PRO A 490 -8.81 25.06 -1.79
C PRO A 490 -8.18 23.73 -1.33
N ALA A 491 -6.96 23.78 -0.83
CA ALA A 491 -6.25 22.62 -0.30
C ALA A 491 -6.38 22.53 1.22
N LEU A 492 -6.67 21.33 1.73
CA LEU A 492 -6.64 21.06 3.17
C LEU A 492 -5.21 21.08 3.71
N ILE A 493 -4.27 20.55 2.94
CA ILE A 493 -2.83 20.58 3.22
C ILE A 493 -2.21 21.62 2.28
N PRO A 494 -1.36 22.54 2.78
CA PRO A 494 -0.68 23.51 1.92
C PRO A 494 0.03 22.82 0.76
N THR A 495 -0.31 23.20 -0.47
CA THR A 495 0.17 22.52 -1.68
C THR A 495 1.69 22.52 -1.74
N ASP A 496 2.34 23.65 -1.45
CA ASP A 496 3.80 23.82 -1.50
C ASP A 496 4.57 22.79 -0.66
N ASP A 497 3.95 22.29 0.41
CA ASP A 497 4.55 21.36 1.37
C ASP A 497 4.01 19.94 1.25
N LEU A 498 3.00 19.69 0.39
CA LEU A 498 2.29 18.42 0.31
C LEU A 498 3.20 17.22 0.03
N TRP A 499 4.24 17.40 -0.80
CA TRP A 499 5.21 16.36 -1.11
C TRP A 499 6.06 15.95 0.11
N LEU A 500 6.33 16.87 1.05
CA LEU A 500 7.02 16.55 2.31
C LEU A 500 6.16 15.68 3.23
N TYR A 501 4.83 15.77 3.13
CA TYR A 501 3.87 15.00 3.91
C TYR A 501 3.36 13.75 3.19
N SER A 502 4.13 13.23 2.22
CA SER A 502 3.82 12.01 1.47
C SER A 502 4.61 10.82 2.03
N PRO A 503 3.98 9.88 2.76
CA PRO A 503 4.68 8.73 3.31
C PRO A 503 5.40 7.87 2.25
N SER A 504 4.82 7.72 1.06
CA SER A 504 5.40 6.88 -0.01
C SER A 504 6.72 7.45 -0.54
N LEU A 505 6.87 8.78 -0.58
CA LEU A 505 8.08 9.46 -1.03
C LEU A 505 9.26 9.20 -0.07
N TRP A 506 8.94 9.03 1.21
CA TRP A 506 9.90 8.69 2.26
C TRP A 506 10.15 7.19 2.31
N GLY A 507 9.13 6.34 2.37
CA GLY A 507 9.30 4.90 2.61
C GLY A 507 9.58 4.05 1.37
N HIS A 508 9.04 4.44 0.22
CA HIS A 508 8.85 3.54 -0.93
C HIS A 508 9.05 4.24 -2.28
N PRO A 509 10.24 4.79 -2.54
CA PRO A 509 10.49 5.63 -3.71
C PRO A 509 10.18 4.90 -5.02
N LEU A 510 9.58 5.63 -5.96
CA LEU A 510 9.19 5.21 -7.32
C LEU A 510 8.07 4.16 -7.39
N THR A 511 7.47 3.78 -6.27
CA THR A 511 6.40 2.76 -6.24
C THR A 511 5.03 3.29 -5.81
N GLY A 512 4.94 4.55 -5.34
CA GLY A 512 3.66 5.18 -4.99
C GLY A 512 2.67 5.24 -6.17
N ILE A 513 3.19 5.35 -7.39
CA ILE A 513 2.41 5.37 -8.64
C ILE A 513 1.54 4.12 -8.86
N PHE A 514 1.88 2.99 -8.23
CA PHE A 514 1.10 1.76 -8.40
C PHE A 514 -0.35 1.90 -7.96
N ARG A 515 -0.65 2.76 -6.97
CA ARG A 515 -2.05 3.03 -6.60
C ARG A 515 -2.84 3.63 -7.77
N ALA A 516 -2.24 4.56 -8.52
CA ALA A 516 -2.89 5.15 -9.69
C ALA A 516 -2.99 4.17 -10.87
N LEU A 517 -1.92 3.41 -11.15
CA LEU A 517 -1.92 2.40 -12.21
C LEU A 517 -2.99 1.33 -11.95
N VAL A 518 -3.09 0.81 -10.73
CA VAL A 518 -4.11 -0.15 -10.31
C VAL A 518 -5.51 0.43 -10.49
N THR A 519 -5.73 1.66 -10.01
CA THR A 519 -7.03 2.34 -10.12
C THR A 519 -7.49 2.41 -11.57
N VAL A 520 -6.63 2.88 -12.47
CA VAL A 520 -6.96 3.01 -13.89
C VAL A 520 -7.12 1.66 -14.57
N THR A 521 -6.28 0.68 -14.24
CA THR A 521 -6.39 -0.70 -14.75
C THR A 521 -7.77 -1.29 -14.44
N VAL A 522 -8.24 -1.16 -13.20
CA VAL A 522 -9.53 -1.71 -12.78
C VAL A 522 -10.68 -0.89 -13.36
N LEU A 523 -10.64 0.44 -13.28
CA LEU A 523 -11.70 1.29 -13.85
C LEU A 523 -11.81 1.17 -15.38
N GLY A 524 -10.71 0.87 -16.08
CA GLY A 524 -10.68 0.61 -17.52
C GLY A 524 -11.49 -0.63 -17.96
N THR A 525 -11.86 -1.51 -17.01
CA THR A 525 -12.79 -2.62 -17.25
C THR A 525 -14.27 -2.20 -17.21
N LEU A 526 -14.56 -0.92 -16.91
CA LEU A 526 -15.89 -0.34 -16.72
C LEU A 526 -16.72 -1.04 -15.63
N PRO A 527 -16.20 -1.14 -14.39
CA PRO A 527 -16.79 -2.00 -13.36
C PRO A 527 -18.08 -1.45 -12.73
N LEU A 528 -18.37 -0.16 -12.91
CA LEU A 528 -19.46 0.56 -12.23
C LEU A 528 -20.82 0.48 -12.95
N GLY A 529 -20.92 -0.31 -14.01
CA GLY A 529 -22.13 -0.41 -14.84
C GLY A 529 -22.51 -1.85 -15.21
N ARG A 530 -23.13 -2.01 -16.37
CA ARG A 530 -23.56 -3.32 -16.91
C ARG A 530 -22.42 -4.23 -17.35
N HIS A 531 -21.18 -3.75 -17.30
CA HIS A 531 -19.98 -4.45 -17.78
C HIS A 531 -19.14 -5.05 -16.65
N TYR A 532 -19.64 -5.08 -15.41
CA TYR A 532 -18.90 -5.64 -14.26
C TYR A 532 -18.45 -7.10 -14.47
N GLN A 533 -19.13 -7.86 -15.33
CA GLN A 533 -18.77 -9.25 -15.64
C GLN A 533 -17.39 -9.35 -16.32
N ILE A 534 -16.94 -8.28 -16.98
CA ILE A 534 -15.57 -8.20 -17.52
C ILE A 534 -14.59 -8.25 -16.36
N LEU A 535 -14.75 -7.37 -15.37
CA LEU A 535 -13.91 -7.35 -14.17
C LEU A 535 -13.97 -8.69 -13.43
N GLU A 536 -15.16 -9.27 -13.28
CA GLU A 536 -15.35 -10.57 -12.63
C GLU A 536 -14.56 -11.67 -13.34
N THR A 537 -14.64 -11.70 -14.67
CA THR A 537 -13.88 -12.65 -15.50
C THR A 537 -12.38 -12.44 -15.37
N CYS A 538 -11.92 -11.18 -15.40
CA CYS A 538 -10.52 -10.82 -15.25
C CYS A 538 -9.97 -11.22 -13.88
N PHE A 539 -10.74 -10.96 -12.81
CA PHE A 539 -10.38 -11.32 -11.46
C PHE A 539 -10.34 -12.83 -11.25
N ALA A 540 -11.33 -13.58 -11.75
CA ALA A 540 -11.32 -15.03 -11.68
C ALA A 540 -10.13 -15.65 -12.42
N LYS A 541 -9.70 -15.08 -13.56
CA LYS A 541 -8.48 -15.49 -14.26
C LYS A 541 -7.22 -15.14 -13.48
N LEU A 542 -7.16 -13.96 -12.87
CA LEU A 542 -6.02 -13.53 -12.06
C LEU A 542 -5.76 -14.46 -10.88
N LEU A 543 -6.83 -14.91 -10.20
CA LEU A 543 -6.75 -15.87 -9.10
C LEU A 543 -6.33 -17.27 -9.56
N LYS A 544 -6.56 -17.65 -10.82
CA LYS A 544 -6.16 -18.97 -11.35
C LYS A 544 -4.77 -18.96 -11.99
N ASN A 545 -4.30 -17.81 -12.44
CA ASN A 545 -3.04 -17.69 -13.15
C ASN A 545 -1.89 -17.43 -12.15
N HIS A 546 -0.99 -18.40 -12.04
CA HIS A 546 0.24 -18.34 -11.24
C HIS A 546 1.50 -18.31 -12.12
N GLU A 547 1.36 -18.11 -13.43
CA GLU A 547 2.51 -18.07 -14.34
C GLU A 547 3.47 -16.95 -13.93
N GLN A 548 4.75 -17.33 -13.84
CA GLN A 548 5.86 -16.41 -13.67
C GLN A 548 6.05 -15.64 -14.97
N ALA A 549 5.99 -14.31 -14.88
CA ALA A 549 6.16 -13.44 -16.04
C ALA A 549 7.36 -12.50 -15.82
N SER A 550 8.05 -12.15 -16.89
CA SER A 550 9.21 -11.26 -16.83
C SER A 550 8.87 -9.77 -16.69
N ASP A 551 7.58 -9.42 -16.77
CA ASP A 551 7.07 -8.04 -16.72
C ASP A 551 5.83 -7.97 -15.81
N PRO A 552 5.75 -7.02 -14.87
CA PRO A 552 4.63 -6.92 -13.92
C PRO A 552 3.25 -6.83 -14.56
N PHE A 553 3.18 -6.26 -15.77
CA PHE A 553 1.92 -6.08 -16.48
C PHE A 553 1.51 -7.34 -17.25
N SER A 554 2.43 -8.24 -17.56
CA SER A 554 2.14 -9.42 -18.38
C SER A 554 1.13 -10.36 -17.70
N ARG A 555 1.25 -10.58 -16.38
CA ARG A 555 0.25 -11.37 -15.61
C ARG A 555 -1.13 -10.73 -15.67
N LEU A 556 -1.20 -9.40 -15.61
CA LEU A 556 -2.47 -8.66 -15.69
C LEU A 556 -3.08 -8.77 -17.09
N SER A 557 -2.27 -8.61 -18.14
CA SER A 557 -2.71 -8.77 -19.53
C SER A 557 -3.20 -10.19 -19.83
N LEU A 558 -2.52 -11.22 -19.32
CA LEU A 558 -2.97 -12.62 -19.43
C LEU A 558 -4.29 -12.87 -18.71
N ALA A 559 -4.50 -12.20 -17.56
CA ALA A 559 -5.78 -12.20 -16.87
C ALA A 559 -6.86 -11.39 -17.61
N GLY A 560 -6.48 -10.61 -18.63
CA GLY A 560 -7.39 -9.81 -19.47
C GLY A 560 -7.62 -8.39 -18.98
N TYR A 561 -6.83 -7.90 -18.02
CA TYR A 561 -6.91 -6.49 -17.62
C TYR A 561 -6.32 -5.59 -18.71
N PRO A 562 -6.95 -4.44 -18.99
CA PRO A 562 -6.44 -3.48 -19.95
C PRO A 562 -5.21 -2.76 -19.37
N PRO A 563 -4.15 -2.55 -20.15
CA PRO A 563 -2.94 -1.88 -19.67
C PRO A 563 -3.22 -0.40 -19.39
N PRO A 564 -2.79 0.15 -18.24
CA PRO A 564 -3.14 1.51 -17.82
C PRO A 564 -2.42 2.60 -18.64
N TYR A 565 -1.39 2.26 -19.39
CA TYR A 565 -0.61 3.18 -20.23
C TYR A 565 -1.15 3.31 -21.67
N GLU A 566 -2.25 2.62 -22.00
CA GLU A 566 -2.99 2.84 -23.23
C GLU A 566 -4.04 3.95 -23.04
N GLU A 567 -4.13 4.86 -24.02
CA GLU A 567 -5.07 5.98 -23.98
C GLU A 567 -6.52 5.50 -23.85
N GLU A 568 -6.90 4.44 -24.56
CA GLU A 568 -8.25 3.87 -24.47
C GLU A 568 -8.60 3.46 -23.02
N THR A 569 -7.67 2.83 -22.30
CA THR A 569 -7.87 2.43 -20.90
C THR A 569 -8.12 3.64 -20.00
N VAL A 570 -7.33 4.71 -20.18
CA VAL A 570 -7.47 5.95 -19.42
C VAL A 570 -8.80 6.64 -19.72
N LEU A 571 -9.22 6.67 -21.00
CA LEU A 571 -10.50 7.23 -21.42
C LEU A 571 -11.68 6.42 -20.88
N ARG A 572 -11.59 5.08 -20.85
CA ARG A 572 -12.59 4.22 -20.20
C ARG A 572 -12.68 4.49 -18.70
N ALA A 573 -11.53 4.63 -18.02
CA ALA A 573 -11.52 4.97 -16.60
C ALA A 573 -12.15 6.35 -16.34
N LYS A 574 -11.81 7.36 -17.16
CA LYS A 574 -12.44 8.68 -17.14
C LYS A 574 -13.95 8.58 -17.33
N PHE A 575 -14.40 7.83 -18.34
CA PHE A 575 -15.82 7.61 -18.61
C PHE A 575 -16.53 6.99 -17.39
N ALA A 576 -15.95 5.95 -16.79
CA ALA A 576 -16.52 5.32 -15.60
C ALA A 576 -16.66 6.30 -14.42
N ILE A 577 -15.68 7.20 -14.23
CA ILE A 577 -15.74 8.24 -13.19
C ILE A 577 -16.84 9.27 -13.50
N VAL A 578 -16.82 9.82 -14.72
CA VAL A 578 -17.75 10.89 -15.14
C VAL A 578 -19.19 10.41 -15.15
N ASP A 579 -19.45 9.25 -15.74
CA ASP A 579 -20.80 8.67 -15.83
C ASP A 579 -21.37 8.35 -14.44
N TYR A 580 -20.58 7.73 -13.58
CA TYR A 580 -21.06 7.33 -12.24
C TYR A 580 -21.27 8.53 -11.31
N LEU A 581 -20.38 9.53 -11.36
CA LEU A 581 -20.49 10.74 -10.54
C LEU A 581 -21.43 11.80 -11.13
N GLY A 582 -21.89 11.62 -12.37
CA GLY A 582 -22.78 12.56 -13.07
C GLY A 582 -22.15 13.93 -13.30
N LEU A 583 -20.88 13.96 -13.75
CA LEU A 583 -20.08 15.18 -13.94
C LEU A 583 -20.31 15.90 -15.26
#